data_AF-A0A7S2GV45-F1
#
_entry.id   AF-A0A7S2GV45-F1
#
_cell.length_a   1.000
_cell.length_b   1.000
_cell.length_c   1.000
_cell.angle_alpha   90.00
_cell.angle_beta   90.00
_cell.angle_gamma   90.00
#
_symmetry.space_group_name_H-M   'P 1'
#
loop_
_entity.id
_entity.type
_entity.pdbx_description
1 polymer ?
#
loop_
_entity_poly.entity_id
_entity_poly.type
_entity_poly.pdbx_seq_one_letter_code
_entity_poly.pdbx_strand_id
1 'polypeptide(L)'
;MEVDCAICFNSVAHPADLPCACKADYCTSCWDRALAQSFNTCGRARCPTCRMPVRVDFDADTGRLIFSKDSEPELPPGARECALSRLGEQARPAQERLLRQYGDSLPADFKRTRESLRAMSDMKDEAGALRVRSCAESFASRCMEEAPEPPQCVCGQRLERISCSERAVRYCQMLVPHVSPGTEAFDRVLQKVAATGPAYCDLCQEGIPPGGAVWTCELGNRTILHANAFDICDSCFARHSLGLAPAPGPKHREVPKVEGAAAGQ
;
A
#
# COMPACT_ATOMS: atom_id res chain seq x y z
N MET A 1 18.37 -15.03 -25.51
CA MET A 1 19.55 -14.17 -25.34
C MET A 1 19.37 -13.47 -24.02
N GLU A 2 20.30 -13.65 -23.10
CA GLU A 2 20.30 -12.89 -21.84
C GLU A 2 20.81 -11.47 -22.13
N VAL A 3 20.21 -10.49 -21.48
CA VAL A 3 20.59 -9.07 -21.59
C VAL A 3 20.94 -8.56 -20.20
N ASP A 4 21.85 -7.59 -20.12
CA ASP A 4 22.25 -7.04 -18.83
C ASP A 4 21.36 -5.86 -18.44
N CYS A 5 20.90 -5.85 -17.19
CA CYS A 5 20.15 -4.73 -16.65
C CYS A 5 21.01 -3.46 -16.63
N ALA A 6 20.55 -2.37 -17.25
CA ALA A 6 21.26 -1.10 -17.34
C ALA A 6 21.44 -0.37 -15.98
N ILE A 7 20.87 -0.88 -14.90
CA ILE A 7 21.00 -0.31 -13.54
C ILE A 7 21.88 -1.18 -12.64
N CYS A 8 21.62 -2.49 -12.54
CA CYS A 8 22.36 -3.37 -11.64
C CYS A 8 23.42 -4.24 -12.34
N PHE A 9 23.49 -4.22 -13.67
CA PHE A 9 24.41 -5.00 -14.51
C PHE A 9 24.29 -6.52 -14.35
N ASN A 10 23.24 -7.02 -13.70
CA ASN A 10 22.95 -8.46 -13.66
C ASN A 10 22.26 -8.89 -14.96
N SER A 11 22.56 -10.10 -15.42
CA SER A 11 21.89 -10.72 -16.57
C SER A 11 20.43 -11.06 -16.26
N VAL A 12 19.55 -10.78 -17.21
CA VAL A 12 18.09 -10.88 -17.07
C VAL A 12 17.53 -11.70 -18.22
N ALA A 13 16.77 -12.75 -17.89
CA ALA A 13 16.07 -13.57 -18.87
C ALA A 13 14.82 -12.88 -19.43
N HIS A 14 14.14 -12.09 -18.60
CA HIS A 14 12.90 -11.39 -18.92
C HIS A 14 13.00 -9.91 -18.50
N PRO A 15 13.53 -9.02 -19.37
CA PRO A 15 13.57 -7.60 -19.08
C PRO A 15 12.15 -7.02 -18.97
N ALA A 16 12.02 -5.88 -18.29
CA ALA A 16 10.76 -5.18 -18.17
C ALA A 16 10.28 -4.60 -19.51
N ASP A 17 8.99 -4.73 -19.81
CA ASP A 17 8.39 -4.15 -21.01
C ASP A 17 8.30 -2.62 -20.89
N LEU A 18 9.08 -1.92 -21.72
CA LEU A 18 9.12 -0.47 -21.73
C LEU A 18 8.02 0.10 -22.63
N PRO A 19 7.21 1.07 -22.16
CA PRO A 19 6.21 1.73 -23.00
C PRO A 19 6.82 2.81 -23.93
N CYS A 20 8.15 2.92 -23.98
CA CYS A 20 8.90 3.95 -24.72
C CYS A 20 9.86 3.30 -25.72
N ALA A 21 10.44 4.10 -26.63
CA ALA A 21 11.39 3.62 -27.64
C ALA A 21 12.84 3.45 -27.12
N CYS A 22 13.05 3.42 -25.79
CA CYS A 22 14.38 3.16 -25.24
C CYS A 22 14.82 1.73 -25.54
N LYS A 23 16.12 1.56 -25.81
CA LYS A 23 16.76 0.26 -26.05
C LYS A 23 17.49 -0.28 -24.81
N ALA A 24 17.31 0.37 -23.66
CA ALA A 24 17.92 -0.08 -22.41
C ALA A 24 17.07 -1.19 -21.81
N ASP A 25 17.72 -2.27 -21.36
CA ASP A 25 17.05 -3.36 -20.66
C ASP A 25 17.12 -3.14 -19.15
N TYR A 26 16.06 -3.48 -18.42
CA TYR A 26 16.06 -3.45 -16.96
C TYR A 26 15.45 -4.73 -16.41
N CYS A 27 15.98 -5.24 -15.30
CA CYS A 27 15.22 -6.19 -14.52
C CYS A 27 13.98 -5.52 -13.92
N THR A 28 12.94 -6.30 -13.68
CA THR A 28 11.65 -5.83 -13.14
C THR A 28 11.83 -5.04 -11.84
N SER A 29 12.70 -5.47 -10.93
CA SER A 29 12.96 -4.79 -9.66
C SER A 29 13.63 -3.42 -9.82
N CYS A 30 14.58 -3.29 -10.75
CA CYS A 30 15.24 -2.01 -11.01
C CYS A 30 14.31 -1.02 -11.72
N TRP A 31 13.49 -1.52 -12.65
CA TRP A 31 12.46 -0.72 -13.31
C TRP A 31 11.43 -0.19 -12.31
N ASP A 32 10.83 -1.08 -11.52
CA ASP A 32 9.84 -0.74 -10.50
C ASP A 32 10.37 0.31 -9.50
N ARG A 33 11.58 0.08 -8.97
CA ARG A 33 12.23 1.02 -8.05
C ARG A 33 12.46 2.40 -8.68
N ALA A 34 12.89 2.44 -9.94
CA ALA A 34 13.12 3.71 -10.64
C ALA A 34 11.81 4.48 -10.85
N LEU A 35 10.72 3.78 -11.20
CA LEU A 35 9.39 4.38 -11.29
C LEU A 35 8.94 4.94 -9.93
N ALA A 36 9.04 4.14 -8.87
CA ALA A 36 8.69 4.54 -7.51
C ALA A 36 9.46 5.80 -7.07
N GLN A 37 10.77 5.83 -7.32
CA GLN A 37 11.62 6.98 -6.99
C GLN A 37 11.17 8.23 -7.75
N SER A 38 10.97 8.13 -9.07
CA SER A 38 10.52 9.28 -9.88
C SER A 38 9.14 9.78 -9.45
N PHE A 39 8.21 8.87 -9.16
CA PHE A 39 6.89 9.19 -8.65
C PHE A 39 6.96 9.90 -7.30
N ASN A 40 7.79 9.43 -6.38
CA ASN A 40 7.96 10.06 -5.08
C ASN A 40 8.56 11.46 -5.16
N THR A 41 9.53 11.66 -6.06
CA THR A 41 10.20 12.96 -6.24
C THR A 41 9.35 14.00 -6.97
N CYS A 42 8.65 13.62 -8.04
CA CYS A 42 7.97 14.60 -8.91
C CYS A 42 6.47 14.35 -9.13
N GLY A 43 5.88 13.40 -8.39
CA GLY A 43 4.46 13.04 -8.51
C GLY A 43 4.12 12.24 -9.77
N ARG A 44 5.11 11.83 -10.57
CA ARG A 44 4.91 11.12 -11.84
C ARG A 44 5.98 10.07 -12.07
N ALA A 45 5.56 8.86 -12.44
CA ALA A 45 6.48 7.79 -12.80
C ALA A 45 7.10 8.09 -14.17
N ARG A 46 8.42 7.89 -14.30
CA ARG A 46 9.18 8.22 -15.52
C ARG A 46 10.23 7.16 -15.82
N CYS A 47 10.42 6.86 -17.10
CA CYS A 47 11.52 6.00 -17.56
C CYS A 47 12.88 6.56 -17.09
N PRO A 48 13.81 5.76 -16.53
CA PRO A 48 15.08 6.28 -16.02
C PRO A 48 16.04 6.76 -17.12
N THR A 49 15.86 6.29 -18.37
CA THR A 49 16.65 6.75 -19.53
C THR A 49 16.05 7.98 -20.20
N CYS A 50 14.89 7.87 -20.87
CA CYS A 50 14.35 9.00 -21.64
C CYS A 50 13.52 9.98 -20.81
N ARG A 51 13.24 9.69 -19.54
CA ARG A 51 12.36 10.46 -18.65
C ARG A 51 10.93 10.63 -19.15
N MET A 52 10.54 9.91 -20.21
CA MET A 52 9.17 9.89 -20.69
C MET A 52 8.24 9.44 -19.57
N PRO A 53 7.13 10.16 -19.34
CA PRO A 53 6.10 9.75 -18.41
C PRO A 53 5.54 8.36 -18.68
N VAL A 54 5.38 7.60 -17.61
CA VAL A 54 4.85 6.24 -17.62
C VAL A 54 3.60 6.21 -16.76
N ARG A 55 2.50 5.78 -17.36
CA ARG A 55 1.29 5.44 -16.62
C ARG A 55 1.46 4.01 -16.14
N VAL A 56 1.21 3.82 -14.86
CA VAL A 56 1.21 2.51 -14.23
C VAL A 56 -0.22 2.17 -13.83
N ASP A 57 -0.61 0.97 -14.21
CA ASP A 57 -1.84 0.31 -13.77
C ASP A 57 -1.46 -1.08 -13.23
N PHE A 58 -2.36 -1.69 -12.47
CA PHE A 58 -2.20 -3.04 -11.96
C PHE A 58 -3.36 -3.93 -12.44
N ASP A 59 -3.01 -5.07 -13.00
CA ASP A 59 -3.97 -6.11 -13.35
C ASP A 59 -4.05 -7.10 -12.20
N ALA A 60 -5.18 -7.05 -11.49
CA ALA A 60 -5.43 -7.93 -10.37
C ALA A 60 -5.45 -9.40 -10.79
N ASP A 61 -5.98 -9.74 -11.96
CA ASP A 61 -6.18 -11.15 -12.35
C ASP A 61 -4.86 -11.84 -12.66
N THR A 62 -3.94 -11.13 -13.30
CA THR A 62 -2.59 -11.64 -13.57
C THR A 62 -1.59 -11.35 -12.45
N GLY A 63 -1.91 -10.45 -11.52
CA GLY A 63 -1.01 -10.00 -10.46
C GLY A 63 0.19 -9.22 -10.99
N ARG A 64 0.03 -8.49 -12.10
CA ARG A 64 1.14 -7.82 -12.81
C ARG A 64 0.89 -6.33 -12.97
N LEU A 65 1.99 -5.59 -12.96
CA LEU A 65 2.01 -4.18 -13.37
C LEU A 65 1.90 -4.08 -14.90
N ILE A 66 1.05 -3.16 -15.35
CA ILE A 66 0.90 -2.79 -16.75
C ILE A 66 1.46 -1.37 -16.92
N PHE A 67 2.39 -1.23 -17.86
CA PHE A 67 3.04 0.04 -18.17
C PHE A 67 2.53 0.56 -19.51
N SER A 68 2.08 1.81 -19.53
CA SER A 68 1.68 2.49 -20.76
C SER A 68 2.29 3.89 -20.82
N LYS A 69 2.33 4.48 -22.02
CA LYS A 69 2.78 5.86 -22.19
C LYS A 69 1.75 6.80 -21.58
N ASP A 70 2.20 7.65 -20.66
CA ASP A 70 1.36 8.72 -20.14
C ASP A 70 1.49 9.94 -21.08
N SER A 71 0.40 10.22 -21.81
CA SER A 71 0.38 11.22 -22.89
C SER A 71 -0.03 12.61 -22.41
N GLU A 72 -0.38 12.76 -21.14
CA GLU A 72 -0.79 14.06 -20.58
C GLU A 72 0.43 15.00 -20.48
N PRO A 73 0.43 16.16 -21.15
CA PRO A 73 1.60 17.05 -21.14
C PRO A 73 1.84 17.63 -19.74
N GLU A 74 0.77 17.92 -18.99
CA GLU A 74 0.81 18.55 -17.68
C GLU A 74 0.10 17.69 -16.62
N LEU A 75 0.60 17.73 -15.38
CA LEU A 75 -0.06 17.07 -14.26
C LEU A 75 -1.10 18.01 -13.67
N PRO A 76 -2.40 17.66 -13.72
CA PRO A 76 -3.39 18.46 -13.02
C PRO A 76 -3.13 18.45 -11.50
N PRO A 77 -3.56 19.49 -10.76
CA PRO A 77 -3.56 19.44 -9.30
C PRO A 77 -4.29 18.18 -8.82
N GLY A 78 -3.69 17.44 -7.87
CA GLY A 78 -4.25 16.19 -7.37
C GLY A 78 -3.93 14.93 -8.21
N ALA A 79 -3.18 15.05 -9.32
CA ALA A 79 -2.86 13.90 -10.17
C ALA A 79 -2.13 12.77 -9.42
N ARG A 80 -1.29 13.12 -8.44
CA ARG A 80 -0.55 12.17 -7.61
C ARG A 80 -1.53 11.33 -6.78
N GLU A 81 -2.46 11.99 -6.10
CA GLU A 81 -3.47 11.37 -5.24
C GLU A 81 -4.41 10.49 -6.08
N CYS A 82 -4.84 10.96 -7.25
CA CYS A 82 -5.64 10.16 -8.19
C CYS A 82 -4.89 8.91 -8.68
N ALA A 83 -3.58 9.01 -8.97
CA ALA A 83 -2.78 7.88 -9.39
C ALA A 83 -2.61 6.84 -8.27
N LEU A 84 -2.37 7.28 -7.04
CA LEU A 84 -2.26 6.40 -5.87
C LEU A 84 -3.59 5.69 -5.57
N SER A 85 -4.69 6.45 -5.55
CA SER A 85 -6.04 5.90 -5.33
C SER A 85 -6.38 4.85 -6.39
N ARG A 86 -6.11 5.13 -7.67
CA ARG A 86 -6.33 4.16 -8.77
C ARG A 86 -5.51 2.88 -8.58
N LEU A 87 -4.22 2.99 -8.26
CA LEU A 87 -3.35 1.81 -8.04
C LEU A 87 -3.81 0.99 -6.83
N GLY A 88 -4.19 1.65 -5.73
CA GLY A 88 -4.74 0.98 -4.55
C GLY A 88 -6.04 0.23 -4.87
N GLU A 89 -6.97 0.85 -5.60
CA GLU A 89 -8.22 0.22 -6.04
C GLU A 89 -7.98 -0.98 -6.96
N GLN A 90 -7.05 -0.86 -7.90
CA GLN A 90 -6.65 -1.95 -8.80
C GLN A 90 -5.98 -3.10 -8.03
N ALA A 91 -5.14 -2.80 -7.04
CA ALA A 91 -4.42 -3.79 -6.25
C ALA A 91 -5.28 -4.50 -5.19
N ARG A 92 -6.35 -3.85 -4.72
CA ARG A 92 -7.20 -4.34 -3.63
C ARG A 92 -7.69 -5.79 -3.83
N PRO A 93 -8.28 -6.18 -4.98
CA PRO A 93 -8.78 -7.56 -5.16
C PRO A 93 -7.68 -8.61 -5.06
N ALA A 94 -6.47 -8.32 -5.56
CA ALA A 94 -5.34 -9.23 -5.44
C ALA A 94 -4.87 -9.38 -3.99
N GLN A 95 -4.74 -8.26 -3.27
CA GLN A 95 -4.38 -8.30 -1.85
C GLN A 95 -5.41 -9.07 -1.01
N GLU A 96 -6.70 -8.88 -1.25
CA GLU A 96 -7.74 -9.63 -0.53
C GLU A 96 -7.63 -11.15 -0.76
N ARG A 97 -7.32 -11.58 -1.98
CA ARG A 97 -7.10 -13.00 -2.29
C ARG A 97 -5.86 -13.55 -1.58
N LEU A 98 -4.76 -12.79 -1.56
CA LEU A 98 -3.54 -13.18 -0.83
C LEU A 98 -3.82 -13.35 0.67
N LEU A 99 -4.60 -12.44 1.28
CA LEU A 99 -4.98 -12.57 2.68
C LEU A 99 -5.89 -13.79 2.93
N ARG A 100 -6.86 -14.07 2.05
CA ARG A 100 -7.69 -15.28 2.16
C ARG A 100 -6.86 -16.55 2.08
N GLN A 101 -5.95 -16.63 1.11
CA GLN A 101 -5.03 -17.77 0.97
C GLN A 101 -4.14 -17.94 2.22
N TYR A 102 -3.63 -16.84 2.76
CA TYR A 102 -2.90 -16.83 4.02
C TYR A 102 -3.74 -17.42 5.15
N GLY A 103 -4.98 -16.96 5.32
CA GLY A 103 -5.85 -17.46 6.36
C GLY A 103 -6.28 -18.92 6.19
N ASP A 104 -6.40 -19.41 4.95
CA ASP A 104 -6.64 -20.82 4.65
C ASP A 104 -5.44 -21.71 5.01
N SER A 105 -4.22 -21.14 5.00
CA SER A 105 -2.98 -21.81 5.40
C SER A 105 -2.73 -21.84 6.92
N LEU A 106 -3.48 -21.04 7.69
CA LEU A 106 -3.30 -20.97 9.14
C LEU A 106 -3.71 -22.27 9.85
N PRO A 107 -3.06 -22.61 10.99
CA PRO A 107 -3.42 -23.79 11.77
C PRO A 107 -4.88 -23.74 12.29
N ALA A 108 -5.44 -24.91 12.60
CA ALA A 108 -6.87 -25.06 12.88
C ALA A 108 -7.36 -24.32 14.14
N ASP A 109 -6.47 -24.06 15.10
CA ASP A 109 -6.75 -23.29 16.31
C ASP A 109 -7.09 -21.82 16.03
N PHE A 110 -6.55 -21.23 14.95
CA PHE A 110 -6.95 -19.89 14.47
C PHE A 110 -8.41 -19.86 13.99
N LYS A 111 -9.00 -21.00 13.62
CA LYS A 111 -10.40 -21.07 13.16
C LYS A 111 -11.40 -20.78 14.27
N ARG A 112 -11.08 -21.00 15.55
CA ARG A 112 -11.96 -20.61 16.66
C ARG A 112 -12.19 -19.09 16.70
N THR A 113 -11.15 -18.32 16.39
CA THR A 113 -11.25 -16.86 16.30
C THR A 113 -12.19 -16.41 15.18
N ARG A 114 -12.27 -17.17 14.08
CA ARG A 114 -13.24 -16.94 12.98
C ARG A 114 -14.68 -16.99 13.47
N GLU A 115 -15.02 -18.00 14.24
CA GLU A 115 -16.38 -18.21 14.75
C GLU A 115 -16.79 -17.10 15.72
N SER A 116 -15.89 -16.74 16.64
CA SER A 116 -16.10 -15.61 17.56
C SER A 116 -16.32 -14.29 16.81
N LEU A 117 -15.47 -13.99 15.81
CA LEU A 117 -15.61 -12.76 15.02
C LEU A 117 -16.89 -12.72 14.19
N ARG A 118 -17.34 -13.86 13.64
CA ARG A 118 -18.63 -13.95 12.93
C ARG A 118 -19.79 -13.61 13.86
N ALA A 119 -19.86 -14.26 15.02
CA ALA A 119 -20.92 -14.03 15.99
C ALA A 119 -20.97 -12.57 16.47
N MET A 120 -19.82 -11.91 16.64
CA MET A 120 -19.77 -10.50 17.03
C MET A 120 -20.11 -9.55 15.88
N SER A 121 -19.83 -9.91 14.62
CA SER A 121 -20.10 -9.03 13.47
C SER A 121 -21.59 -8.81 13.20
N ASP A 122 -22.45 -9.69 13.70
CA ASP A 122 -23.90 -9.54 13.63
C ASP A 122 -24.44 -8.47 14.60
N MET A 123 -23.63 -8.03 15.57
CA MET A 123 -23.96 -6.95 16.50
C MET A 123 -23.71 -5.59 15.82
N LYS A 124 -24.79 -4.83 15.60
CA LYS A 124 -24.74 -3.53 14.89
C LYS A 124 -24.52 -2.32 15.79
N ASP A 125 -24.30 -2.52 17.09
CA ASP A 125 -24.08 -1.44 18.05
C ASP A 125 -22.60 -1.05 18.15
N GLU A 126 -22.35 0.11 18.75
CA GLU A 126 -21.00 0.66 18.94
C GLU A 126 -20.14 -0.26 19.82
N ALA A 127 -20.76 -0.91 20.81
CA ALA A 127 -20.10 -1.90 21.66
C ALA A 127 -19.63 -3.13 20.84
N GLY A 128 -20.44 -3.60 19.90
CA GLY A 128 -20.10 -4.65 18.94
C GLY A 128 -18.91 -4.26 18.07
N ALA A 129 -18.92 -3.03 17.52
CA ALA A 129 -17.81 -2.53 16.71
C ALA A 129 -16.47 -2.49 17.50
N LEU A 130 -16.51 -2.05 18.76
CA LEU A 130 -15.33 -2.04 19.63
C LEU A 130 -14.82 -3.46 19.93
N ARG A 131 -15.71 -4.42 20.21
CA ARG A 131 -15.35 -5.83 20.43
C ARG A 131 -14.74 -6.47 19.20
N VAL A 132 -15.32 -6.23 18.02
CA VAL A 132 -14.77 -6.71 16.74
C VAL A 132 -13.35 -6.17 16.54
N ARG A 133 -13.12 -4.89 16.81
CA ARG A 133 -11.78 -4.29 16.71
C ARG A 133 -10.78 -4.94 17.66
N SER A 134 -11.13 -5.08 18.94
CA SER A 134 -10.27 -5.71 19.95
C SER A 134 -9.94 -7.18 19.63
N CYS A 135 -10.90 -7.94 19.10
CA CYS A 135 -10.64 -9.31 18.65
C CYS A 135 -9.80 -9.36 17.37
N ALA A 136 -9.97 -8.41 16.44
CA ALA A 136 -9.13 -8.32 15.26
C ALA A 136 -7.67 -8.00 15.61
N GLU A 137 -7.43 -7.08 16.56
CA GLU A 137 -6.09 -6.78 17.09
C GLU A 137 -5.47 -8.01 17.74
N SER A 138 -6.24 -8.72 18.59
CA SER A 138 -5.78 -9.95 19.25
C SER A 138 -5.42 -11.04 18.24
N PHE A 139 -6.24 -11.22 17.20
CA PHE A 139 -5.97 -12.14 16.10
C PHE A 139 -4.70 -11.76 15.34
N ALA A 140 -4.54 -10.48 15.01
CA ALA A 140 -3.39 -9.97 14.27
C ALA A 140 -2.08 -10.15 15.06
N SER A 141 -2.08 -9.85 16.36
CA SER A 141 -0.91 -10.09 17.22
C SER A 141 -0.54 -11.58 17.26
N ARG A 142 -1.51 -12.48 17.44
CA ARG A 142 -1.24 -13.93 17.40
C ARG A 142 -0.70 -14.40 16.05
N CYS A 143 -1.21 -13.87 14.93
CA CYS A 143 -0.67 -14.19 13.61
C CYS A 143 0.79 -13.76 13.48
N MET A 144 1.18 -12.62 14.04
CA MET A 144 2.57 -12.17 14.03
C MET A 144 3.48 -13.10 14.86
N GLU A 145 3.00 -13.57 16.01
CA GLU A 145 3.81 -14.34 16.98
C GLU A 145 3.86 -15.84 16.69
N GLU A 146 2.75 -16.43 16.24
CA GLU A 146 2.56 -17.88 16.18
C GLU A 146 2.47 -18.44 14.75
N ALA A 147 2.22 -17.60 13.73
CA ALA A 147 2.09 -18.11 12.36
C ALA A 147 3.46 -18.55 11.79
N PRO A 148 3.49 -19.62 10.99
CA PRO A 148 4.74 -20.16 10.45
C PRO A 148 5.39 -19.21 9.42
N GLU A 149 4.58 -18.47 8.68
CA GLU A 149 5.03 -17.51 7.67
C GLU A 149 4.19 -16.22 7.79
N PRO A 150 4.75 -15.04 7.44
CA PRO A 150 3.98 -13.81 7.41
C PRO A 150 3.15 -13.70 6.12
N PRO A 151 2.06 -12.91 6.15
CA PRO A 151 1.21 -12.70 4.99
C PRO A 151 1.96 -11.96 3.86
N GLN A 152 1.59 -12.23 2.61
CA GLN A 152 2.19 -11.57 1.45
C GLN A 152 1.46 -10.28 1.07
N CYS A 153 2.23 -9.27 0.67
CA CYS A 153 1.80 -8.06 0.00
C CYS A 153 1.58 -8.34 -1.49
N VAL A 154 0.72 -7.55 -2.13
CA VAL A 154 0.44 -7.59 -3.58
C VAL A 154 1.67 -7.45 -4.47
N CYS A 155 2.76 -6.83 -3.98
CA CYS A 155 4.03 -6.79 -4.71
C CYS A 155 4.89 -8.07 -4.59
N GLY A 156 4.40 -9.09 -3.88
CA GLY A 156 5.07 -10.37 -3.64
C GLY A 156 5.99 -10.40 -2.42
N GLN A 157 6.07 -9.31 -1.65
CA GLN A 157 6.92 -9.21 -0.46
C GLN A 157 6.14 -9.54 0.80
N ARG A 158 6.82 -9.65 1.94
CA ARG A 158 6.16 -9.92 3.22
C ARG A 158 5.54 -8.65 3.77
N LEU A 159 4.41 -8.81 4.44
CA LEU A 159 3.80 -7.80 5.30
C LEU A 159 4.32 -8.00 6.72
N GLU A 160 4.67 -6.91 7.37
CA GLU A 160 5.03 -6.86 8.78
C GLU A 160 3.99 -6.02 9.54
N ARG A 161 3.64 -6.44 10.76
CA ARG A 161 2.75 -5.67 11.62
C ARG A 161 3.55 -4.70 12.48
N ILE A 162 3.29 -3.41 12.35
CA ILE A 162 3.96 -2.35 13.11
C ILE A 162 2.95 -1.42 13.75
N SER A 163 3.37 -0.73 14.82
CA SER A 163 2.55 0.30 15.46
C SER A 163 2.38 1.53 14.57
N CYS A 164 1.30 2.29 14.76
CA CYS A 164 1.10 3.58 14.08
C CYS A 164 2.22 4.58 14.38
N SER A 165 2.79 4.56 15.59
CA SER A 165 3.93 5.43 15.95
C SER A 165 5.18 5.06 15.17
N GLU A 166 5.50 3.76 15.06
CA GLU A 166 6.61 3.30 14.21
C GLU A 166 6.37 3.66 12.74
N ARG A 167 5.15 3.45 12.24
CA ARG A 167 4.77 3.82 10.88
C ARG A 167 4.93 5.33 10.62
N ALA A 168 4.60 6.17 11.60
CA ALA A 168 4.82 7.62 11.56
C ALA A 168 6.30 7.96 11.41
N VAL A 169 7.18 7.31 12.19
CA VAL A 169 8.63 7.48 12.09
C VAL A 169 9.13 7.12 10.69
N ARG A 170 8.71 5.96 10.15
CA ARG A 170 9.06 5.54 8.79
C ARG A 170 8.58 6.54 7.74
N TYR A 171 7.37 7.09 7.90
CA TYR A 171 6.84 8.13 7.01
C TYR A 171 7.66 9.42 7.07
N CYS A 172 8.03 9.89 8.27
CA CYS A 172 8.87 11.07 8.43
C CYS A 172 10.24 10.87 7.77
N GLN A 173 10.86 9.70 7.91
CA GLN A 173 12.11 9.38 7.22
C GLN A 173 11.97 9.41 5.69
N MET A 174 10.79 9.07 5.15
CA MET A 174 10.51 9.22 3.73
C MET A 174 10.34 10.70 3.31
N LEU A 175 9.68 11.51 4.12
CA LEU A 175 9.44 12.93 3.82
C LEU A 175 10.69 13.80 3.96
N VAL A 176 11.51 13.53 4.97
CA VAL A 176 12.71 14.30 5.33
C VAL A 176 13.92 13.38 5.49
N PRO A 177 14.40 12.73 4.40
CA PRO A 177 15.46 11.72 4.47
C PRO A 177 16.82 12.25 4.96
N HIS A 178 16.99 13.57 4.99
CA HIS A 178 18.20 14.26 5.46
C HIS A 178 18.12 14.69 6.92
N VAL A 179 17.00 14.46 7.61
CA VAL A 179 16.81 14.82 9.02
C VAL A 179 16.83 13.54 9.85
N SER A 180 17.84 13.40 10.72
CA SER A 180 17.99 12.23 11.58
C SER A 180 16.89 12.13 12.64
N PRO A 181 16.34 10.93 12.92
CA PRO A 181 15.47 10.70 14.06
C PRO A 181 16.09 11.16 15.39
N GLY A 182 15.26 11.71 16.29
CA GLY A 182 15.69 12.22 17.60
C GLY A 182 16.24 13.65 17.58
N THR A 183 16.24 14.32 16.42
CA THR A 183 16.51 15.77 16.35
C THR A 183 15.22 16.56 16.54
N GLU A 184 15.30 17.78 17.08
CA GLU A 184 14.14 18.66 17.26
C GLU A 184 13.40 18.94 15.93
N ALA A 185 14.14 19.01 14.82
CA ALA A 185 13.56 19.14 13.49
C ALA A 185 12.72 17.92 13.09
N PHE A 186 13.21 16.70 13.36
CA PHE A 186 12.47 15.48 13.11
C PHE A 186 11.23 15.38 14.00
N ASP A 187 11.38 15.67 15.29
CA ASP A 187 10.29 15.58 16.26
C ASP A 187 9.13 16.53 15.92
N ARG A 188 9.45 17.73 15.41
CA ARG A 188 8.42 18.66 14.89
C ARG A 188 7.65 18.10 13.70
N VAL A 189 8.31 17.36 12.80
CA VAL A 189 7.62 16.70 11.67
C VAL A 189 6.81 15.51 12.17
N LEU A 190 7.38 14.69 13.07
CA LEU A 190 6.72 13.53 13.65
C LEU A 190 5.46 13.91 14.42
N GLN A 191 5.49 14.98 15.21
CA GLN A 191 4.31 15.49 15.92
C GLN A 191 3.19 15.88 14.96
N LYS A 192 3.52 16.54 13.83
CA LYS A 192 2.52 16.92 12.81
C LYS A 192 1.92 15.69 12.12
N VAL A 193 2.74 14.71 11.78
CA VAL A 193 2.29 13.44 11.17
C VAL A 193 1.42 12.66 12.15
N ALA A 194 1.84 12.53 13.41
CA ALA A 194 1.08 11.83 14.43
C ALA A 194 -0.29 12.49 14.70
N ALA A 195 -0.37 13.83 14.67
CA ALA A 195 -1.61 14.57 14.86
C ALA A 195 -2.62 14.41 13.71
N THR A 196 -2.15 14.12 12.50
CA THR A 196 -3.01 13.98 11.30
C THR A 196 -3.44 12.54 11.03
N GLY A 197 -2.86 11.56 11.73
CA GLY A 197 -3.05 10.15 11.48
C GLY A 197 -1.96 9.62 10.53
N PRO A 198 -1.00 8.83 11.03
CA PRO A 198 0.19 8.47 10.25
C PRO A 198 -0.05 7.45 9.13
N ALA A 199 -1.25 6.84 9.10
CA ALA A 199 -1.60 5.78 8.17
C ALA A 199 -3.10 5.77 7.89
N TYR A 200 -3.44 5.31 6.69
CA TYR A 200 -4.79 4.92 6.28
C TYR A 200 -4.74 3.49 5.76
N CYS A 201 -5.83 2.74 5.86
CA CYS A 201 -5.88 1.39 5.35
C CYS A 201 -6.19 1.39 3.85
N ASP A 202 -5.37 0.76 3.01
CA ASP A 202 -5.60 0.67 1.57
C ASP A 202 -6.82 -0.20 1.18
N LEU A 203 -7.27 -1.08 2.09
CA LEU A 203 -8.44 -1.93 1.82
C LEU A 203 -9.76 -1.23 2.13
N CYS A 204 -9.88 -0.58 3.30
CA CYS A 204 -11.11 0.11 3.69
C CYS A 204 -11.09 1.63 3.53
N GLN A 205 -9.94 2.22 3.19
CA GLN A 205 -9.73 3.66 2.99
C GLN A 205 -10.03 4.51 4.25
N GLU A 206 -9.97 3.89 5.43
CA GLU A 206 -10.19 4.57 6.71
C GLU A 206 -8.86 4.91 7.39
N GLY A 207 -8.84 6.03 8.11
CA GLY A 207 -7.71 6.42 8.94
C GLY A 207 -7.52 5.45 10.11
N ILE A 208 -6.27 5.13 10.43
CA ILE A 208 -5.95 4.27 11.56
C ILE A 208 -5.92 5.11 12.83
N PRO A 209 -6.65 4.73 13.90
CA PRO A 209 -6.67 5.51 15.12
C PRO A 209 -5.29 5.57 15.78
N PRO A 210 -4.97 6.65 16.53
CA PRO A 210 -3.77 6.70 17.35
C PRO A 210 -3.67 5.48 18.29
N GLY A 211 -2.46 4.94 18.42
CA GLY A 211 -2.20 3.72 19.20
C GLY A 211 -2.56 2.41 18.48
N GLY A 212 -3.18 2.47 17.30
CA GLY A 212 -3.43 1.29 16.47
C GLY A 212 -2.15 0.71 15.85
N ALA A 213 -2.34 -0.35 15.07
CA ALA A 213 -1.30 -1.01 14.30
C ALA A 213 -1.74 -1.20 12.84
N VAL A 214 -0.76 -1.38 11.96
CA VAL A 214 -0.94 -1.67 10.55
C VAL A 214 -0.04 -2.82 10.14
N TRP A 215 -0.52 -3.60 9.18
CA TRP A 215 0.31 -4.48 8.37
C TRP A 215 0.82 -3.68 7.19
N THR A 216 2.13 -3.51 7.08
CA THR A 216 2.76 -2.75 6.01
C THR A 216 3.76 -3.61 5.25
N CYS A 217 4.00 -3.31 3.99
CA CYS A 217 4.99 -4.02 3.18
C CYS A 217 6.42 -3.73 3.69
N GLU A 218 7.23 -4.77 3.89
CA GLU A 218 8.64 -4.63 4.31
C GLU A 218 9.48 -3.82 3.30
N LEU A 219 9.09 -3.79 2.01
CA LEU A 219 9.75 -2.93 1.02
C LEU A 219 9.41 -1.43 1.16
N GLY A 220 8.45 -1.07 2.01
CA GLY A 220 8.02 0.30 2.23
C GLY A 220 7.55 0.96 0.93
N ASN A 221 8.23 2.03 0.52
CA ASN A 221 7.92 2.83 -0.67
C ASN A 221 8.80 2.54 -1.88
N ARG A 222 9.46 1.38 -1.91
CA ARG A 222 10.44 1.02 -2.97
C ARG A 222 9.80 0.43 -4.23
N THR A 223 8.47 0.27 -4.26
CA THR A 223 7.70 -0.21 -5.42
C THR A 223 6.71 0.88 -5.84
N ILE A 224 6.36 0.90 -7.13
CA ILE A 224 5.38 1.85 -7.66
C ILE A 224 3.96 1.51 -7.22
N LEU A 225 3.68 0.24 -6.94
CA LEU A 225 2.38 -0.23 -6.44
C LEU A 225 1.96 0.46 -5.16
N HIS A 226 2.95 0.82 -4.33
CA HIS A 226 2.69 1.44 -3.05
C HIS A 226 3.78 2.47 -2.73
N ALA A 227 3.86 3.49 -3.60
CA ALA A 227 4.81 4.59 -3.46
C ALA A 227 4.66 5.37 -2.14
N ASN A 228 3.50 5.30 -1.47
CA ASN A 228 3.27 5.86 -0.13
C ASN A 228 3.20 4.79 1.00
N ALA A 229 3.71 3.58 0.73
CA ALA A 229 3.49 2.33 1.46
C ALA A 229 2.08 1.74 1.25
N PHE A 230 1.93 0.45 1.56
CA PHE A 230 0.68 -0.30 1.47
C PHE A 230 0.31 -0.78 2.88
N ASP A 231 -0.65 -0.13 3.51
CA ASP A 231 -1.00 -0.32 4.91
C ASP A 231 -2.38 -0.99 5.05
N ILE A 232 -2.47 -2.03 5.88
CA ILE A 232 -3.71 -2.77 6.14
C ILE A 232 -4.01 -2.73 7.63
N CYS A 233 -5.17 -2.24 8.04
CA CYS A 233 -5.56 -2.24 9.45
C CYS A 233 -5.82 -3.68 9.94
N ASP A 234 -5.65 -3.91 11.25
CA ASP A 234 -5.92 -5.22 11.87
C ASP A 234 -7.33 -5.74 11.57
N SER A 235 -8.33 -4.85 11.50
CA SER A 235 -9.71 -5.22 11.16
C SER A 235 -9.84 -5.79 9.74
N CYS A 236 -9.21 -5.17 8.74
CA CYS A 236 -9.23 -5.66 7.36
C CYS A 236 -8.38 -6.92 7.23
N PHE A 237 -7.20 -6.95 7.85
CA PHE A 237 -6.37 -8.14 7.92
C PHE A 237 -7.15 -9.34 8.46
N ALA A 238 -7.72 -9.22 9.67
CA ALA A 238 -8.50 -10.29 10.29
C ALA A 238 -9.70 -10.69 9.43
N ARG A 239 -10.45 -9.71 8.90
CA ARG A 239 -11.63 -9.96 8.06
C ARG A 239 -11.30 -10.80 6.83
N HIS A 240 -10.28 -10.40 6.07
CA HIS A 240 -9.95 -11.05 4.81
C HIS A 240 -9.25 -12.38 5.04
N SER A 241 -8.34 -12.47 6.02
CA SER A 241 -7.72 -13.74 6.41
C SER A 241 -8.76 -14.76 6.90
N LEU A 242 -9.76 -14.32 7.66
CA LEU A 242 -10.79 -15.21 8.17
C LEU A 242 -11.96 -15.44 7.20
N GLY A 243 -11.88 -14.96 5.95
CA GLY A 243 -12.93 -15.10 4.95
C GLY A 243 -14.30 -14.65 5.48
N LEU A 244 -14.33 -13.51 6.14
CA LEU A 244 -15.54 -12.83 6.58
C LEU A 244 -16.08 -11.98 5.44
N ALA A 245 -17.40 -11.76 5.40
CA ALA A 245 -18.00 -10.88 4.41
C ALA A 245 -17.41 -9.46 4.52
N PRO A 246 -17.27 -8.74 3.39
CA PRO A 246 -16.90 -7.33 3.44
C PRO A 246 -17.90 -6.60 4.34
N ALA A 247 -17.40 -5.75 5.24
CA ALA A 247 -18.30 -4.83 5.92
C ALA A 247 -19.02 -3.97 4.88
N PRO A 248 -20.25 -3.51 5.15
CA PRO A 248 -20.84 -2.45 4.34
C PRO A 248 -19.80 -1.34 4.25
N GLY A 249 -19.31 -1.09 3.03
CA GLY A 249 -18.21 -0.15 2.82
C GLY A 249 -18.59 1.20 3.41
N PRO A 250 -17.64 1.96 3.97
CA PRO A 250 -17.90 3.35 4.26
C PRO A 250 -18.44 3.98 2.98
N LYS A 251 -19.55 4.73 3.08
CA LYS A 251 -20.04 5.49 1.95
C LYS A 251 -18.87 6.35 1.51
N HIS A 252 -18.30 6.06 0.33
CA HIS A 252 -17.15 6.78 -0.20
C HIS A 252 -17.42 8.26 0.04
N ARG A 253 -16.60 8.87 0.90
CA ARG A 253 -16.72 10.30 1.18
C ARG A 253 -16.55 10.95 -0.18
N GLU A 254 -17.63 11.50 -0.74
CA GLU A 254 -17.59 12.13 -2.05
C GLU A 254 -16.43 13.12 -1.98
N VAL A 255 -15.36 12.84 -2.73
CA VAL A 255 -14.26 13.77 -2.86
C VAL A 255 -14.92 15.01 -3.45
N PRO A 256 -14.91 16.17 -2.75
CA PRO A 256 -15.53 17.36 -3.27
C PRO A 256 -14.99 17.56 -4.68
N LYS A 257 -15.88 17.57 -5.68
CA LYS A 257 -15.46 17.93 -7.04
C LYS A 257 -14.76 19.26 -6.89
N VAL A 258 -13.47 19.30 -7.21
CA VAL A 258 -12.74 20.55 -7.29
C VAL A 258 -13.37 21.28 -8.46
N GLU A 259 -14.40 22.09 -8.19
CA GLU A 259 -15.02 22.94 -9.19
C GLU A 259 -13.92 23.86 -9.71
N GLY A 260 -13.60 23.68 -10.99
CA GLY A 260 -12.45 24.30 -11.62
C GLY A 260 -12.45 25.79 -11.32
N ALA A 261 -11.34 26.27 -10.76
CA ALA A 261 -11.06 27.69 -10.66
C ALA A 261 -11.21 28.27 -12.07
N ALA A 262 -12.31 28.97 -12.31
CA ALA A 262 -12.52 29.71 -13.55
C ALA A 262 -11.35 30.67 -13.70
N ALA A 263 -10.53 30.45 -14.73
CA ALA A 263 -9.47 31.35 -15.11
C ALA A 263 -10.11 32.71 -15.42
N GLY A 264 -9.97 33.66 -14.48
CA GLY A 264 -10.27 35.06 -14.72
C GLY A 264 -9.32 35.58 -15.79
N GLN A 265 -9.92 36.02 -16.91
CA GLN A 265 -9.26 36.77 -17.98
C GLN A 265 -8.92 38.18 -17.51
#